data_AF-A0A2N9JEH7-F1
#
_entry.id   AF-A0A2N9JEH7-F1
#
_cell.length_a   1.000
_cell.length_b   1.000
_cell.length_c   1.000
_cell.angle_alpha   90.00
_cell.angle_beta   90.00
_cell.angle_gamma   90.00
#
_symmetry.space_group_name_H-M   'P 1'
#
loop_
_entity.id
_entity.type
_entity.pdbx_description
1 polymer ?
#
loop_
_entity_poly.entity_id
_entity_poly.type
_entity_poly.pdbx_seq_one_letter_code
_entity_poly.pdbx_strand_id
1 'polypeptide(L)' 'MQCPEDNTTLVMTDRAGVEIDYCPQCRGVWLDRGELDKVIERSTTQ' A
#
# COMPACT_ATOMS: atom_id res chain seq x y z
N MET A 1 8.97 -6.07 5.15
CA MET A 1 9.82 -5.18 4.31
C MET A 1 10.13 -3.92 5.12
N GLN A 2 11.24 -3.23 4.89
CA GLN A 2 11.59 -1.99 5.61
C GLN A 2 11.27 -0.76 4.76
N CYS A 3 10.79 0.30 5.40
CA CYS A 3 10.57 1.58 4.75
C CYS A 3 11.91 2.19 4.30
N PRO A 4 12.06 2.63 3.04
CA PRO A 4 13.30 3.25 2.57
C PRO A 4 13.55 4.65 3.15
N GLU A 5 12.51 5.31 3.69
CA GLU A 5 12.59 6.67 4.25
C GLU A 5 13.11 6.66 5.69
N ASP A 6 12.55 5.77 6.53
CA ASP A 6 12.76 5.78 7.99
C ASP A 6 13.20 4.42 8.55
N ASN A 7 13.40 3.41 7.70
CA ASN A 7 13.77 2.02 8.06
C ASN A 7 12.77 1.30 8.99
N THR A 8 11.59 1.86 9.21
CA THR A 8 10.53 1.23 10.00
C THR A 8 10.03 -0.03 9.30
N THR A 9 9.61 -1.02 10.09
CA THR A 9 8.97 -2.22 9.55
C THR A 9 7.61 -1.84 8.98
N LEU A 10 7.40 -2.13 7.69
CA LEU A 10 6.11 -1.93 7.03
C LEU A 10 5.06 -2.87 7.62
N VAL A 11 3.84 -2.38 7.73
CA VAL A 11 2.69 -3.12 8.23
C VAL A 11 1.77 -3.46 7.06
N MET A 12 1.53 -4.75 6.86
CA MET A 12 0.58 -5.25 5.87
C MET A 12 -0.85 -5.08 6.38
N THR A 13 -1.74 -4.59 5.51
CA THR A 13 -3.19 -4.54 5.77
C THR A 13 -3.96 -4.78 4.49
N ASP A 14 -5.12 -5.44 4.57
CA ASP A 14 -6.08 -5.45 3.47
C ASP A 14 -6.94 -4.18 3.53
N ARG A 15 -7.05 -3.47 2.41
CA ARG A 15 -8.01 -2.38 2.23
C ARG A 15 -8.83 -2.63 0.97
N ALA A 16 -10.11 -2.89 1.16
CA ALA A 16 -11.05 -3.16 0.09
C ALA A 16 -10.62 -4.35 -0.80
N GLY A 17 -9.99 -5.40 -0.25
CA GLY A 17 -9.54 -6.56 -1.03
C GLY A 17 -8.26 -6.31 -1.82
N VAL A 18 -7.48 -5.30 -1.42
CA VAL A 18 -6.14 -5.01 -1.91
C VAL A 18 -5.22 -5.06 -0.70
N GLU A 19 -4.20 -5.92 -0.74
CA GLU A 19 -3.18 -5.97 0.30
C GLU A 19 -2.26 -4.76 0.07
N ILE A 20 -1.95 -4.03 1.14
CA ILE A 20 -1.11 -2.84 1.08
C ILE A 20 -0.11 -2.88 2.21
N ASP A 21 1.13 -2.48 1.90
CA ASP A 21 2.17 -2.25 2.89
C ASP A 21 2.20 -0.77 3.24
N TYR A 22 1.93 -0.40 4.50
CA TYR A 22 2.03 0.99 4.93
C TYR A 22 3.05 1.16 6.06
N CYS A 23 3.74 2.29 6.04
CA CYS A 23 4.62 2.68 7.14
C CYS A 23 3.82 3.46 8.20
N PRO A 24 3.77 3.03 9.48
CA PRO A 24 3.06 3.75 10.52
C PRO A 24 3.77 5.05 10.97
N GLN A 25 5.04 5.25 10.60
CA GLN A 25 5.82 6.44 10.96
C GLN A 25 5.70 7.54 9.90
N CYS A 26 6.19 7.31 8.68
CA CYS A 26 6.11 8.31 7.61
C CYS A 26 4.77 8.33 6.85
N ARG A 27 3.90 7.33 7.03
CA ARG A 27 2.62 7.14 6.31
C ARG A 27 2.76 6.88 4.81
N GLY A 28 3.94 6.44 4.36
CA GLY A 28 4.09 5.94 2.99
C GLY A 28 3.29 4.66 2.75
N VAL A 29 2.91 4.43 1.50
CA VAL A 29 2.16 3.25 1.05
C VAL A 29 2.91 2.60 -0.11
N TRP A 30 3.11 1.29 -0.03
CA TRP A 30 3.75 0.44 -1.02
C TRP A 30 2.75 -0.59 -1.50
N LEU A 31 2.69 -0.74 -2.83
CA LEU A 31 1.76 -1.60 -3.54
C LEU A 31 2.57 -2.47 -4.50
N ASP A 32 2.21 -3.74 -4.59
CA ASP A 32 2.78 -4.60 -5.62
C ASP A 32 2.16 -4.29 -6.99
N ARG A 33 2.90 -4.60 -8.06
CA ARG A 33 2.52 -4.25 -9.44
C ARG A 33 1.14 -4.77 -9.87
N GLY A 34 0.64 -5.86 -9.29
CA GLY A 34 -0.70 -6.40 -9.57
C GLY A 34 -1.83 -5.84 -8.70
N GLU A 35 -1.50 -5.10 -7.64
CA GLU A 35 -2.46 -4.52 -6.70
C GLU A 35 -2.87 -3.12 -7.11
N LEU A 36 -1.91 -2.37 -7.69
CA LEU A 36 -2.14 -1.04 -8.22
C LEU A 36 -3.23 -1.04 -9.31
N ASP A 37 -3.26 -2.04 -10.19
CA ASP A 37 -4.26 -2.15 -11.25
C ASP A 37 -5.69 -2.27 -10.68
N LYS A 38 -5.86 -3.04 -9.58
CA LYS A 38 -7.15 -3.18 -8.88
C LYS A 38 -7.61 -1.88 -8.23
N VAL A 39 -6.68 -1.09 -7.69
CA VAL A 39 -6.98 0.22 -7.09
C VAL A 39 -7.41 1.21 -8.17
N ILE A 40 -6.69 1.27 -9.30
CA ILE A 40 -6.98 2.18 -10.41
C ILE A 40 -8.36 1.89 -11.00
N GLU A 41 -8.69 0.63 -11.30
CA GLU A 41 -9.99 0.23 -11.85
C GLU A 41 -11.16 0.72 -10.98
N ARG A 42 -11.05 0.58 -9.66
CA ARG A 42 -12.10 1.01 -8.72
C ARG A 42 -12.16 2.51 -8.50
N SER A 43 -11.02 3.19 -8.50
CA SER A 43 -10.96 4.66 -8.31
C SER A 43 -11.55 5.45 -9.48
N THR A 44 -11.63 4.84 -10.67
CA THR A 44 -12.17 5.47 -11.89
C THR A 44 -13.70 5.39 -11.97
N THR A 45 -14.37 4.71 -11.02
CA THR A 45 -15.84 4.55 -11.00
C THR A 45 -16.49 5.49 -9.96
N GLN A 46 -16.04 6.74 -9.87
CA GLN A 46 -16.72 7.79 -9.10
C GLN A 46 -17.28 8.87 -10.02
#